data_AF-A0A9X3S6N6-F1
#
_entry.id   AF-A0A9X3S6N6-F1
#
_cell.length_a   1.000
_cell.length_b   1.000
_cell.length_c   1.000
_cell.angle_alpha   90.00
_cell.angle_beta   90.00
_cell.angle_gamma   90.00
#
_symmetry.space_group_name_H-M   'P 1'
#
loop_
_entity.id
_entity.type
_entity.pdbx_description
1 polymer ?
#
loop_
_entity_poly.entity_id
_entity_poly.type
_entity_poly.pdbx_seq_one_letter_code
_entity_poly.pdbx_strand_id
1 'polypeptide(L)'
;SFATGTRGCSDARPPLRAAANSRNAITESTLTAPTASVRGVHATDGDVDIIADAARALIADDDHAARAALAPIAGQTIVTHPVVAASQRPGRYPVGAGVQTRSPSRSVMGAVYRRDRFTCVYCARRTVVLPVLGLVSELLPAEFPWHPNWRRDVTHRFYWDLSTTLEHVEAVSTGGDWQAERNLVTACARCQYQKGNRSVADPGWQIRRTTASWDGLTALLPELWQRAGRPARMAAWVAEYQRRPH
;
A
#
# COMPACT_ATOMS: atom_id res chain seq x y z
N SER A 1 40.83 -3.93 -23.67
CA SER A 1 40.57 -4.55 -22.36
C SER A 1 40.08 -3.51 -21.38
N PHE A 2 39.11 -3.92 -20.56
CA PHE A 2 38.46 -3.23 -19.44
C PHE A 2 37.39 -2.18 -19.76
N ALA A 3 36.17 -2.71 -19.83
CA ALA A 3 34.91 -2.04 -19.53
C ALA A 3 34.66 -1.99 -18.01
N THR A 4 34.06 -0.90 -17.53
CA THR A 4 33.31 -0.81 -16.27
C THR A 4 32.14 0.14 -16.55
N GLY A 5 30.86 -0.16 -16.32
CA GLY A 5 30.24 -1.15 -15.44
C GLY A 5 29.22 -0.44 -14.54
N THR A 6 28.19 0.18 -15.14
CA THR A 6 27.09 0.84 -14.45
C THR A 6 26.21 -0.18 -13.73
N ARG A 7 26.15 -0.14 -12.39
CA ARG A 7 25.21 -0.93 -11.59
C ARG A 7 23.94 -0.11 -11.33
N GLY A 8 22.86 -0.47 -12.04
CA GLY A 8 21.51 0.02 -11.79
C GLY A 8 20.90 -0.66 -10.57
N CYS A 9 20.40 0.15 -9.64
CA CYS A 9 19.62 -0.29 -8.48
C CYS A 9 18.19 -0.60 -8.96
N SER A 10 17.88 -1.89 -9.14
CA SER A 10 16.56 -2.35 -9.55
C SER A 10 15.62 -2.44 -8.34
N ASP A 11 14.68 -1.50 -8.26
CA ASP A 11 13.45 -1.62 -7.47
C ASP A 11 12.59 -2.76 -8.05
N ALA A 12 12.85 -3.99 -7.61
CA ALA A 12 12.07 -5.17 -7.99
C ALA A 12 11.14 -5.57 -6.84
N ARG A 13 9.82 -5.38 -7.04
CA ARG A 13 8.80 -6.13 -6.30
C ARG A 13 9.02 -7.63 -6.55
N PRO A 14 8.98 -8.50 -5.53
CA PRO A 14 8.94 -9.93 -5.80
C PRO A 14 7.58 -10.30 -6.43
N PRO A 15 7.56 -11.19 -7.44
CA PRO A 15 6.31 -11.68 -8.01
C PRO A 15 5.58 -12.54 -6.98
N LEU A 16 4.25 -12.42 -6.93
CA LEU A 16 3.36 -13.36 -6.24
C LEU A 16 3.54 -14.75 -6.87
N ARG A 17 4.41 -15.59 -6.30
CA ARG A 17 4.40 -17.02 -6.56
C ARG A 17 3.23 -17.64 -5.82
N ALA A 18 2.35 -18.30 -6.56
CA ALA A 18 1.38 -19.23 -6.03
C ALA A 18 2.12 -20.31 -5.21
N ALA A 19 1.87 -20.36 -3.92
CA ALA A 19 2.36 -21.45 -3.08
C ALA A 19 1.61 -22.73 -3.47
N ALA A 20 2.33 -23.65 -4.10
CA ALA A 20 1.87 -25.02 -4.33
C ALA A 20 1.92 -25.80 -3.01
N ASN A 21 0.87 -26.60 -2.78
CA ASN A 21 0.73 -27.56 -1.70
C ASN A 21 1.94 -28.51 -1.62
N SER A 22 2.56 -28.59 -0.44
CA SER A 22 3.31 -29.78 -0.02
C SER A 22 2.82 -30.19 1.37
N ARG A 23 2.21 -31.38 1.41
CA ARG A 23 1.85 -32.11 2.62
C ARG A 23 3.13 -32.38 3.41
N ASN A 24 3.14 -32.08 4.70
CA ASN A 24 3.98 -32.77 5.68
C ASN A 24 3.22 -32.88 6.99
N ALA A 25 3.11 -34.13 7.45
CA ALA A 25 2.53 -34.50 8.73
C ALA A 25 3.36 -33.89 9.87
N ILE A 26 2.69 -33.24 10.81
CA ILE A 26 3.26 -32.84 12.09
C ILE A 26 2.38 -33.46 13.17
N THR A 27 3.02 -34.26 13.99
CA THR A 27 2.54 -34.94 15.20
C THR A 27 1.96 -33.96 16.21
N GLU A 28 0.91 -34.43 16.90
CA GLU A 28 0.19 -33.75 17.97
C GLU A 28 1.15 -33.22 19.05
N SER A 29 1.12 -31.91 19.28
CA SER A 29 1.58 -31.31 20.53
C SER A 29 0.70 -30.10 20.83
N THR A 30 0.08 -30.19 22.00
CA THR A 30 -0.97 -29.34 22.55
C THR A 30 -0.48 -27.91 22.74
N LEU A 31 -0.94 -26.99 21.87
CA LEU A 31 -0.91 -25.55 22.11
C LEU A 31 -2.34 -25.04 22.16
N THR A 32 -2.76 -24.72 23.37
CA THR A 32 -4.04 -24.11 23.72
C THR A 32 -4.21 -22.80 22.95
N ALA A 33 -5.24 -22.74 22.11
CA ALA A 33 -5.57 -21.56 21.32
C ALA A 33 -6.12 -20.42 22.21
N PRO A 34 -5.66 -19.17 22.06
CA PRO A 34 -6.35 -18.04 22.67
C PRO A 34 -7.69 -17.81 21.95
N THR A 35 -8.77 -18.08 22.67
CA THR A 35 -10.16 -17.82 22.29
C THR A 35 -10.52 -16.35 22.54
N ALA A 36 -10.23 -15.49 21.57
CA ALA A 36 -10.97 -14.23 21.40
C ALA A 36 -10.94 -13.84 19.91
N SER A 37 -12.10 -13.85 19.26
CA SER A 37 -12.25 -13.28 17.92
C SER A 37 -12.03 -11.77 18.01
N VAL A 38 -10.82 -11.32 17.72
CA VAL A 38 -10.54 -9.89 17.56
C VAL A 38 -11.35 -9.42 16.35
N ARG A 39 -12.47 -8.72 16.59
CA ARG A 39 -13.23 -8.05 15.53
C ARG A 39 -12.28 -7.05 14.86
N GLY A 40 -12.10 -7.16 13.55
CA GLY A 40 -11.25 -6.24 12.81
C GLY A 40 -11.74 -4.79 12.97
N VAL A 41 -10.80 -3.86 13.09
CA VAL A 41 -11.09 -2.42 13.18
C VAL A 41 -10.91 -1.83 11.77
N HIS A 42 -11.86 -1.05 11.27
CA HIS A 42 -11.68 -0.37 10.00
C HIS A 42 -10.73 0.81 10.16
N ALA A 43 -9.68 0.89 9.35
CA ALA A 43 -8.98 2.16 9.26
C ALA A 43 -9.88 3.21 8.58
N THR A 44 -9.93 4.41 9.13
CA THR A 44 -10.79 5.51 8.69
C THR A 44 -9.97 6.63 8.06
N ASP A 45 -10.66 7.61 7.47
CA ASP A 45 -10.00 8.84 7.05
C ASP A 45 -9.34 9.58 8.24
N GLY A 46 -9.76 9.33 9.49
CA GLY A 46 -9.06 9.85 10.67
C GLY A 46 -7.67 9.24 10.88
N ASP A 47 -7.44 8.00 10.46
CA ASP A 47 -6.09 7.42 10.51
C ASP A 47 -5.17 8.06 9.47
N VAL A 48 -5.73 8.53 8.35
CA VAL A 48 -4.98 9.32 7.35
C VAL A 48 -4.56 10.66 7.94
N ASP A 49 -5.43 11.30 8.73
CA ASP A 49 -5.12 12.55 9.42
C ASP A 49 -4.02 12.34 10.47
N ILE A 50 -4.04 11.22 11.21
CA ILE A 50 -2.94 10.84 12.12
C ILE A 50 -1.59 10.79 11.41
N ILE A 51 -1.51 10.16 10.22
CA ILE A 51 -0.27 10.13 9.43
C ILE A 51 0.12 11.52 8.97
N ALA A 52 -0.86 12.35 8.58
CA ALA A 52 -0.62 13.72 8.15
C ALA A 52 -0.04 14.59 9.28
N ASP A 53 -0.59 14.47 10.49
CA ASP A 53 -0.12 15.18 11.68
C ASP A 53 1.28 14.72 12.09
N ALA A 54 1.52 13.40 12.09
CA ALA A 54 2.84 12.86 12.36
C ALA A 54 3.90 13.34 11.35
N ALA A 55 3.57 13.33 10.05
CA ALA A 55 4.47 13.83 9.01
C ALA A 55 4.77 15.33 9.17
N ARG A 56 3.76 16.15 9.50
CA ARG A 56 3.94 17.58 9.77
C ARG A 56 4.81 17.84 11.00
N ALA A 57 4.60 17.10 12.08
CA ALA A 57 5.41 17.19 13.28
C ALA A 57 6.88 16.81 13.02
N LEU A 58 7.12 15.74 12.26
CA LEU A 58 8.47 15.34 11.84
C LEU A 58 9.14 16.46 11.01
N ILE A 59 8.42 17.06 10.06
CA ILE A 59 8.93 18.20 9.26
C ILE A 59 9.30 19.39 10.16
N ALA A 60 8.55 19.62 11.24
CA ALA A 60 8.81 20.66 12.23
C ALA A 60 9.89 20.29 13.25
N ASP A 61 10.56 19.14 13.09
CA ASP A 61 11.55 18.58 14.01
C ASP A 61 11.00 18.28 15.43
N ASP A 62 9.69 18.02 15.53
CA ASP A 62 9.00 17.68 16.77
C ASP A 62 8.69 16.18 16.81
N ASP A 63 9.71 15.38 17.13
CA ASP A 63 9.58 13.93 17.30
C ASP A 63 8.58 13.55 18.41
N HIS A 64 8.42 14.40 19.43
CA HIS A 64 7.48 14.15 20.52
C HIS A 64 6.03 14.24 20.03
N ALA A 65 5.69 15.34 19.35
CA ALA A 65 4.37 15.51 18.75
C ALA A 65 4.10 14.45 17.68
N ALA A 66 5.11 14.05 16.90
CA ALA A 66 4.96 13.00 15.90
C ALA A 66 4.60 11.64 16.53
N ARG A 67 5.27 11.26 17.63
CA ARG A 67 4.93 10.03 18.38
C ARG A 67 3.57 10.14 19.04
N ALA A 68 3.23 11.30 19.61
CA ALA A 68 1.93 11.54 20.21
C ALA A 68 0.80 11.41 19.18
N ALA A 69 0.99 11.93 17.96
CA ALA A 69 0.04 11.77 16.86
C ALA A 69 -0.14 10.29 16.47
N LEU A 70 0.95 9.53 16.34
CA LEU A 70 0.90 8.10 15.99
C LEU A 70 0.38 7.19 17.10
N ALA A 71 0.41 7.61 18.36
CA ALA A 71 0.08 6.79 19.53
C ALA A 71 -1.23 5.98 19.40
N PRO A 72 -2.34 6.50 18.82
CA PRO A 72 -3.58 5.72 18.69
C PRO A 72 -3.47 4.51 17.76
N ILE A 73 -2.53 4.52 16.82
CA ILE A 73 -2.33 3.45 15.83
C ILE A 73 -0.98 2.74 15.97
N ALA A 74 -0.12 3.16 16.88
CA ALA A 74 1.26 2.69 16.99
C ALA A 74 1.37 1.16 17.10
N GLY A 75 2.30 0.57 16.34
CA GLY A 75 2.64 -0.85 16.38
C GLY A 75 1.51 -1.80 15.94
N GLN A 76 0.37 -1.29 15.46
CA GLN A 76 -0.71 -2.15 15.01
C GLN A 76 -0.28 -2.91 13.75
N THR A 77 -0.39 -4.23 13.74
CA THR A 77 -0.13 -5.08 12.57
C THR A 77 -1.41 -5.78 12.14
N ILE A 78 -1.43 -6.38 10.96
CA ILE A 78 -2.63 -7.12 10.53
C ILE A 78 -2.83 -8.45 11.27
N VAL A 79 -1.89 -8.85 12.12
CA VAL A 79 -2.04 -9.98 13.05
C VAL A 79 -2.76 -9.53 14.32
N THR A 80 -2.39 -8.37 14.88
CA THR A 80 -3.02 -7.86 16.11
C THR A 80 -4.31 -7.09 15.83
N HIS A 81 -4.39 -6.42 14.67
CA HIS A 81 -5.51 -5.58 14.23
C HIS A 81 -5.89 -5.95 12.80
N PRO A 82 -6.62 -7.07 12.60
CA PRO A 82 -6.96 -7.56 11.27
C PRO A 82 -7.75 -6.54 10.45
N VAL A 83 -7.40 -6.43 9.17
CA VAL A 83 -8.13 -5.58 8.21
C VAL A 83 -9.48 -6.23 7.89
N VAL A 84 -10.56 -5.48 8.07
CA VAL A 84 -11.92 -5.98 7.84
C VAL A 84 -12.16 -6.28 6.36
N ALA A 85 -12.93 -7.31 6.07
CA ALA A 85 -13.41 -7.59 4.72
C ALA A 85 -14.31 -6.44 4.20
N ALA A 86 -13.99 -5.91 3.03
CA ALA A 86 -14.71 -4.89 2.28
C ALA A 86 -16.12 -5.34 1.85
N SER A 87 -16.40 -6.65 1.84
CA SER A 87 -17.74 -7.22 1.69
C SER A 87 -17.70 -8.75 1.87
N GLN A 88 -18.77 -9.36 2.40
CA GLN A 88 -19.01 -10.81 2.26
C GLN A 88 -19.34 -11.10 0.80
N ARG A 89 -18.63 -12.03 0.16
CA ARG A 89 -18.81 -12.32 -1.27
C ARG A 89 -19.11 -13.77 -1.54
N PRO A 90 -20.24 -14.09 -2.17
CA PRO A 90 -20.48 -15.42 -2.70
C PRO A 90 -19.62 -15.67 -3.95
N GLY A 91 -19.17 -16.91 -4.13
CA GLY A 91 -18.60 -17.41 -5.40
C GLY A 91 -17.10 -17.71 -5.40
N ARG A 92 -16.71 -18.66 -6.29
CA ARG A 92 -15.33 -19.13 -6.47
C ARG A 92 -14.41 -18.00 -6.94
N TYR A 93 -13.23 -17.93 -6.35
CA TYR A 93 -12.21 -16.95 -6.75
C TYR A 93 -11.61 -17.33 -8.11
N PRO A 94 -11.46 -16.40 -9.07
CA PRO A 94 -10.90 -16.71 -10.38
C PRO A 94 -9.44 -17.19 -10.25
N VAL A 95 -9.15 -18.37 -10.81
CA VAL A 95 -7.77 -18.87 -10.93
C VAL A 95 -7.11 -18.11 -12.07
N GLY A 96 -5.96 -17.51 -11.81
CA GLY A 96 -5.27 -16.71 -12.79
C GLY A 96 -4.50 -17.52 -13.83
N ALA A 97 -4.45 -17.05 -15.08
CA ALA A 97 -3.76 -17.72 -16.18
C ALA A 97 -2.21 -17.68 -16.12
N GLY A 98 -1.60 -17.20 -15.03
CA GLY A 98 -0.13 -17.17 -14.86
C GLY A 98 0.61 -16.19 -15.78
N VAL A 99 -0.08 -15.18 -16.32
CA VAL A 99 0.48 -14.21 -17.27
C VAL A 99 1.59 -13.36 -16.61
N GLN A 100 2.76 -13.30 -17.24
CA GLN A 100 3.84 -12.41 -16.83
C GLN A 100 3.47 -10.95 -17.15
N THR A 101 3.61 -10.07 -16.18
CA THR A 101 3.35 -8.62 -16.32
C THR A 101 4.56 -7.82 -15.86
N ARG A 102 4.63 -6.56 -16.27
CA ARG A 102 5.59 -5.60 -15.71
C ARG A 102 4.84 -4.55 -14.92
N SER A 103 5.50 -4.02 -13.89
CA SER A 103 4.95 -2.87 -13.18
C SER A 103 4.94 -1.64 -14.11
N PRO A 104 3.84 -0.87 -14.17
CA PRO A 104 3.82 0.40 -14.87
C PRO A 104 4.91 1.34 -14.36
N SER A 105 5.34 2.28 -15.21
CA SER A 105 6.36 3.26 -14.83
C SER A 105 5.85 4.19 -13.71
N ARG A 106 6.76 4.80 -12.94
CA ARG A 106 6.38 5.78 -11.90
C ARG A 106 5.55 6.93 -12.45
N SER A 107 5.82 7.34 -13.69
CA SER A 107 5.05 8.39 -14.37
C SER A 107 3.60 7.97 -14.61
N VAL A 108 3.38 6.73 -15.07
CA VAL A 108 2.01 6.18 -15.26
C VAL A 108 1.31 6.05 -13.91
N MET A 109 2.00 5.51 -12.89
CA MET A 109 1.47 5.40 -11.53
C MET A 109 1.06 6.77 -10.99
N GLY A 110 1.94 7.77 -11.07
CA GLY A 110 1.69 9.14 -10.61
C GLY A 110 0.53 9.80 -11.36
N ALA A 111 0.42 9.60 -12.67
CA ALA A 111 -0.70 10.10 -13.47
C ALA A 111 -2.04 9.52 -13.01
N VAL A 112 -2.12 8.20 -12.81
CA VAL A 112 -3.33 7.52 -12.31
C VAL A 112 -3.69 8.00 -10.90
N TYR A 113 -2.70 8.13 -10.01
CA TYR A 113 -2.94 8.60 -8.65
C TYR A 113 -3.44 10.05 -8.62
N ARG A 114 -2.88 10.94 -9.44
CA ARG A 114 -3.37 12.33 -9.60
C ARG A 114 -4.78 12.37 -10.19
N ARG A 115 -5.05 11.56 -11.23
CA ARG A 115 -6.37 11.44 -11.87
C ARG A 115 -7.46 11.06 -10.86
N ASP A 116 -7.17 10.09 -9.99
CA ASP A 116 -8.12 9.58 -9.00
C ASP A 116 -7.96 10.25 -7.61
N ARG A 117 -7.22 11.37 -7.53
CA ARG A 117 -7.03 12.19 -6.31
C ARG A 117 -6.57 11.38 -5.10
N PHE A 118 -5.66 10.44 -5.34
CA PHE A 118 -5.08 9.57 -4.30
C PHE A 118 -6.15 8.92 -3.39
N THR A 119 -7.35 8.72 -3.93
CA THR A 119 -8.51 8.18 -3.21
C THR A 119 -8.84 6.83 -3.81
N CYS A 120 -9.15 5.87 -2.93
CA CYS A 120 -9.55 4.54 -3.38
C CYS A 120 -10.88 4.63 -4.13
N VAL A 121 -10.89 4.29 -5.43
CA VAL A 121 -12.11 4.38 -6.25
C VAL A 121 -13.21 3.41 -5.81
N TYR A 122 -12.89 2.40 -4.99
CA TYR A 122 -13.88 1.40 -4.58
C TYR A 122 -14.56 1.72 -3.25
N CYS A 123 -13.83 2.32 -2.30
CA CYS A 123 -14.36 2.61 -0.96
C CYS A 123 -14.36 4.10 -0.60
N ALA A 124 -13.94 4.96 -1.54
CA ALA A 124 -13.87 6.42 -1.41
C ALA A 124 -12.97 6.95 -0.28
N ARG A 125 -12.18 6.10 0.38
CA ARG A 125 -11.24 6.54 1.43
C ARG A 125 -9.98 7.15 0.86
N ARG A 126 -9.46 8.14 1.57
CA ARG A 126 -8.15 8.73 1.30
C ARG A 126 -7.07 7.66 1.47
N THR A 127 -6.03 7.73 0.66
CA THR A 127 -4.86 6.85 0.75
C THR A 127 -3.59 7.66 0.91
N VAL A 128 -2.56 7.05 1.49
CA VAL A 128 -1.23 7.68 1.62
C VAL A 128 -0.22 6.93 0.77
N VAL A 129 0.60 7.67 0.00
CA VAL A 129 1.57 7.06 -0.90
C VAL A 129 2.69 6.36 -0.11
N LEU A 130 3.18 5.23 -0.64
CA LEU A 130 4.24 4.44 0.00
C LEU A 130 5.51 5.24 0.34
N PRO A 131 5.97 6.22 -0.47
CA PRO A 131 7.13 7.04 -0.11
C PRO A 131 6.95 7.82 1.19
N VAL A 132 5.77 8.41 1.45
CA VAL A 132 5.48 9.11 2.71
C VAL A 132 5.53 8.12 3.87
N LEU A 133 4.82 7.00 3.76
CA LEU A 133 4.80 5.96 4.80
C LEU A 133 6.22 5.43 5.10
N GLY A 134 7.00 5.18 4.05
CA GLY A 134 8.37 4.67 4.16
C GLY A 134 9.34 5.63 4.84
N LEU A 135 9.11 6.95 4.74
CA LEU A 135 9.89 7.96 5.46
C LEU A 135 9.44 8.06 6.92
N VAL A 136 8.13 7.99 7.20
CA VAL A 136 7.61 7.91 8.57
C VAL A 136 8.17 6.68 9.29
N SER A 137 8.20 5.51 8.65
CA SER A 137 8.81 4.29 9.21
C SER A 137 10.32 4.40 9.43
N GLU A 138 11.03 5.15 8.59
CA GLU A 138 12.48 5.35 8.74
C GLU A 138 12.79 6.25 9.95
N LEU A 139 11.95 7.26 10.18
CA LEU A 139 12.10 8.22 11.28
C LEU A 139 11.56 7.68 12.62
N LEU A 140 10.45 6.93 12.60
CA LEU A 140 9.78 6.39 13.79
C LEU A 140 9.52 4.88 13.65
N PRO A 141 10.57 4.04 13.59
CA PRO A 141 10.44 2.61 13.31
C PRO A 141 9.76 1.81 14.43
N ALA A 142 9.72 2.32 15.66
CA ALA A 142 9.07 1.64 16.78
C ALA A 142 7.53 1.83 16.73
N GLU A 143 7.08 3.05 16.42
CA GLU A 143 5.67 3.40 16.32
C GLU A 143 5.06 2.94 15.00
N PHE A 144 5.81 3.05 13.90
CA PHE A 144 5.32 2.77 12.56
C PHE A 144 6.24 1.78 11.82
N PRO A 145 6.32 0.52 12.27
CA PRO A 145 7.29 -0.45 11.77
C PRO A 145 7.08 -0.84 10.31
N TRP A 146 8.18 -1.10 9.61
CA TRP A 146 8.21 -1.63 8.24
C TRP A 146 9.15 -2.83 8.16
N HIS A 147 8.79 -3.83 7.34
CA HIS A 147 9.66 -4.96 7.05
C HIS A 147 9.89 -5.12 5.54
N PRO A 148 11.12 -5.30 5.05
CA PRO A 148 11.43 -5.35 3.62
C PRO A 148 10.72 -6.50 2.88
N ASN A 149 10.51 -7.63 3.57
CA ASN A 149 9.75 -8.77 3.04
C ASN A 149 8.25 -8.72 3.36
N TRP A 150 7.70 -7.56 3.73
CA TRP A 150 6.28 -7.40 4.02
C TRP A 150 5.75 -8.41 5.06
N ARG A 151 6.52 -8.64 6.13
CA ARG A 151 6.08 -9.53 7.21
C ARG A 151 4.82 -8.98 7.86
N ARG A 152 3.76 -9.79 7.87
CA ARG A 152 2.42 -9.42 8.34
C ARG A 152 2.36 -9.11 9.83
N ASP A 153 3.25 -9.72 10.61
CA ASP A 153 3.39 -9.61 12.06
C ASP A 153 4.34 -8.49 12.50
N VAL A 154 5.01 -7.82 11.55
CA VAL A 154 5.94 -6.72 11.82
C VAL A 154 5.46 -5.42 11.16
N THR A 155 5.09 -5.50 9.88
CA THR A 155 4.72 -4.32 9.09
C THR A 155 3.44 -3.69 9.64
N HIS A 156 3.48 -2.38 9.85
CA HIS A 156 2.35 -1.61 10.33
C HIS A 156 1.11 -1.83 9.43
N ARG A 157 -0.06 -2.00 10.04
CA ARG A 157 -1.32 -2.36 9.36
C ARG A 157 -1.72 -1.37 8.27
N PHE A 158 -1.34 -0.10 8.41
CA PHE A 158 -1.70 0.97 7.47
C PHE A 158 -1.23 0.65 6.05
N TYR A 159 -0.05 0.00 5.92
CA TYR A 159 0.46 -0.48 4.63
C TYR A 159 -0.48 -1.45 3.92
N TRP A 160 -1.20 -2.27 4.69
CA TRP A 160 -2.14 -3.28 4.18
C TRP A 160 -3.57 -2.75 4.05
N ASP A 161 -3.86 -1.57 4.60
CA ASP A 161 -5.21 -1.01 4.65
C ASP A 161 -5.35 0.19 3.71
N LEU A 162 -4.70 1.32 4.04
CA LEU A 162 -4.90 2.63 3.41
C LEU A 162 -3.69 3.15 2.62
N SER A 163 -2.67 2.32 2.36
CA SER A 163 -1.61 2.72 1.42
C SER A 163 -2.16 2.83 0.00
N THR A 164 -1.64 3.79 -0.77
CA THR A 164 -2.00 3.98 -2.19
C THR A 164 -1.43 2.82 -3.01
N THR A 165 -2.30 2.14 -3.75
CA THR A 165 -1.92 1.09 -4.68
C THR A 165 -2.49 1.33 -6.07
N LEU A 166 -1.82 0.76 -7.07
CA LEU A 166 -2.28 0.74 -8.46
C LEU A 166 -2.98 -0.60 -8.70
N GLU A 167 -4.24 -0.56 -9.12
CA GLU A 167 -5.06 -1.75 -9.34
C GLU A 167 -5.57 -1.81 -10.78
N HIS A 168 -5.57 -3.01 -11.38
CA HIS A 168 -6.20 -3.23 -12.67
C HIS A 168 -7.71 -3.38 -12.52
N VAL A 169 -8.49 -2.64 -13.31
CA VAL A 169 -9.95 -2.72 -13.34
C VAL A 169 -10.37 -4.14 -13.76
N GLU A 170 -9.86 -4.59 -14.89
CA GLU A 170 -9.90 -5.97 -15.36
C GLU A 170 -8.59 -6.65 -14.99
N ALA A 171 -8.68 -7.73 -14.20
CA ALA A 171 -7.50 -8.47 -13.79
C ALA A 171 -6.76 -9.03 -15.02
N VAL A 172 -5.44 -8.86 -15.04
CA VAL A 172 -4.61 -9.38 -16.14
C VAL A 172 -4.74 -10.89 -16.28
N SER A 173 -4.92 -11.55 -15.14
CA SER A 173 -5.11 -13.00 -15.06
C SER A 173 -6.38 -13.51 -15.76
N THR A 174 -7.32 -12.62 -16.06
CA THR A 174 -8.58 -12.89 -16.79
C THR A 174 -8.63 -12.15 -18.14
N GLY A 175 -7.48 -11.72 -18.67
CA GLY A 175 -7.39 -11.09 -19.99
C GLY A 175 -7.31 -9.56 -20.02
N GLY A 176 -7.27 -8.90 -18.85
CA GLY A 176 -7.12 -7.45 -18.77
C GLY A 176 -5.77 -6.96 -19.34
N ASP A 177 -5.80 -5.85 -20.09
CA ASP A 177 -4.60 -5.23 -20.64
C ASP A 177 -3.78 -4.58 -19.51
N TRP A 178 -2.57 -5.11 -19.27
CA TRP A 178 -1.73 -4.67 -18.17
C TRP A 178 -1.04 -3.33 -18.40
N GLN A 179 -0.95 -2.87 -19.66
CA GLN A 179 -0.30 -1.61 -20.06
C GLN A 179 -1.31 -0.46 -20.21
N ALA A 180 -2.57 -0.78 -20.47
CA ALA A 180 -3.64 0.19 -20.64
C ALA A 180 -3.85 1.06 -19.40
N GLU A 181 -3.54 2.36 -19.49
CA GLU A 181 -3.82 3.31 -18.41
C GLU A 181 -5.31 3.40 -18.04
N ARG A 182 -6.19 3.24 -19.04
CA ARG A 182 -7.65 3.12 -18.83
C ARG A 182 -8.04 1.93 -17.94
N ASN A 183 -7.22 0.87 -17.93
CA ASN A 183 -7.40 -0.30 -17.09
C ASN A 183 -6.75 -0.14 -15.71
N LEU A 184 -6.14 1.00 -15.41
CA LEU A 184 -5.51 1.26 -14.12
C LEU A 184 -6.34 2.24 -13.29
N VAL A 185 -6.47 1.98 -12.00
CA VAL A 185 -7.12 2.86 -11.02
C VAL A 185 -6.35 2.92 -9.71
N THR A 186 -6.58 4.00 -8.95
CA THR A 186 -6.13 4.09 -7.56
C THR A 186 -7.04 3.26 -6.66
N ALA A 187 -6.42 2.35 -5.89
CA ALA A 187 -7.08 1.62 -4.83
C ALA A 187 -6.32 1.80 -3.53
N CYS A 188 -6.98 1.58 -2.39
CA CYS A 188 -6.27 1.29 -1.16
C CYS A 188 -5.80 -0.17 -1.16
N ALA A 189 -4.72 -0.46 -0.45
CA ALA A 189 -4.19 -1.81 -0.33
C ALA A 189 -5.27 -2.84 0.06
N ARG A 190 -6.15 -2.51 1.01
CA ARG A 190 -7.27 -3.39 1.38
C ARG A 190 -8.13 -3.78 0.19
N CYS A 191 -8.60 -2.80 -0.57
CA CYS A 191 -9.49 -3.06 -1.70
C CYS A 191 -8.77 -3.83 -2.81
N GLN A 192 -7.51 -3.50 -3.09
CA GLN A 192 -6.68 -4.26 -4.03
C GLN A 192 -6.58 -5.74 -3.62
N TYR A 193 -6.15 -6.03 -2.39
CA TYR A 193 -5.96 -7.42 -1.93
C TYR A 193 -7.27 -8.22 -1.95
N GLN A 194 -8.38 -7.58 -1.64
CA GLN A 194 -9.67 -8.25 -1.59
C GLN A 194 -10.36 -8.36 -2.96
N LYS A 195 -9.99 -7.52 -3.92
CA LYS A 195 -10.46 -7.67 -5.31
C LYS A 195 -9.70 -8.81 -5.95
N GLY A 196 -8.38 -8.70 -5.87
CA GLY A 196 -7.41 -9.43 -6.68
C GLY A 196 -7.94 -9.78 -8.06
N ASN A 197 -8.18 -11.05 -8.36
CA ASN A 197 -8.50 -11.49 -9.73
C ASN A 197 -9.95 -11.25 -10.15
N ARG A 198 -10.79 -10.67 -9.29
CA ARG A 198 -12.19 -10.38 -9.62
C ARG A 198 -12.28 -9.20 -10.60
N SER A 199 -13.28 -9.26 -11.49
CA SER A 199 -13.63 -8.13 -12.35
C SER A 199 -14.38 -7.07 -11.55
N VAL A 200 -14.35 -5.81 -11.99
CA VAL A 200 -15.30 -4.80 -11.50
C VAL A 200 -16.75 -5.10 -11.88
N ALA A 201 -17.00 -6.02 -12.82
CA ALA A 201 -18.33 -6.52 -13.09
C ALA A 201 -18.85 -7.45 -11.97
N ASP A 202 -17.98 -7.96 -11.09
CA ASP A 202 -18.41 -8.77 -9.95
C ASP A 202 -19.21 -7.88 -8.95
N PRO A 203 -20.33 -8.38 -8.40
CA PRO A 203 -21.11 -7.65 -7.42
C PRO A 203 -20.26 -7.12 -6.26
N GLY A 204 -20.41 -5.84 -5.95
CA GLY A 204 -19.70 -5.16 -4.86
C GLY A 204 -18.41 -4.43 -5.26
N TRP A 205 -18.02 -4.43 -6.53
CA TRP A 205 -16.97 -3.57 -7.06
C TRP A 205 -17.55 -2.54 -8.02
N GLN A 206 -17.50 -1.27 -7.64
CA GLN A 206 -17.91 -0.17 -8.52
C GLN A 206 -16.87 0.93 -8.43
N ILE A 207 -16.50 1.50 -9.58
CA ILE A 207 -15.57 2.63 -9.64
C ILE A 207 -16.35 3.90 -9.32
N ARG A 208 -15.98 4.55 -8.22
CA ARG A 208 -16.55 5.78 -7.69
C ARG A 208 -15.44 6.79 -7.53
N ARG A 209 -15.26 7.65 -8.54
CA ARG A 209 -14.28 8.74 -8.47
C ARG A 209 -14.85 9.88 -7.63
N THR A 210 -14.00 10.46 -6.82
CA THR A 210 -14.33 11.63 -6.00
C THR A 210 -13.95 12.92 -6.71
N THR A 211 -14.66 14.00 -6.40
CA THR A 211 -14.27 15.37 -6.76
C THR A 211 -13.49 16.06 -5.63
N ALA A 212 -13.43 15.44 -4.44
CA ALA A 212 -12.68 15.96 -3.31
C ALA A 212 -11.18 16.12 -3.64
N SER A 213 -10.57 17.16 -3.09
CA SER A 213 -9.14 17.39 -3.24
C SER A 213 -8.38 16.59 -2.19
N TRP A 214 -7.59 15.63 -2.64
CA TRP A 214 -6.62 14.91 -1.82
C TRP A 214 -5.40 14.58 -2.68
N ASP A 215 -4.21 14.79 -2.13
CA ASP A 215 -2.93 14.70 -2.83
C ASP A 215 -2.08 13.51 -2.35
N GLY A 216 -2.62 12.65 -1.49
CA GLY A 216 -1.90 11.50 -0.95
C GLY A 216 -0.75 11.85 -0.01
N LEU A 217 -0.75 13.08 0.55
CA LEU A 217 0.35 13.69 1.29
C LEU A 217 1.62 13.93 0.47
N THR A 218 1.49 13.97 -0.87
CA THR A 218 2.65 14.19 -1.74
C THR A 218 3.24 15.59 -1.61
N ALA A 219 2.47 16.60 -1.21
CA ALA A 219 2.98 17.94 -0.93
C ALA A 219 4.00 17.97 0.21
N LEU A 220 3.91 17.07 1.19
CA LEU A 220 4.83 16.98 2.34
C LEU A 220 6.13 16.23 2.03
N LEU A 221 6.17 15.53 0.88
CA LEU A 221 7.24 14.59 0.56
C LEU A 221 8.63 15.24 0.48
N PRO A 222 8.81 16.46 -0.07
CA PRO A 222 10.12 17.10 -0.16
C PRO A 222 10.73 17.43 1.21
N GLU A 223 9.98 18.08 2.10
CA GLU A 223 10.49 18.41 3.44
C GLU A 223 10.68 17.16 4.29
N LEU A 224 9.76 16.19 4.21
CA LEU A 224 9.89 14.93 4.94
C LEU A 224 11.11 14.12 4.46
N TRP A 225 11.38 14.11 3.15
CA TRP A 225 12.58 13.48 2.59
C TRP A 225 13.86 14.18 3.07
N GLN A 226 13.85 15.51 3.19
CA GLN A 226 14.95 16.25 3.78
C GLN A 226 15.13 15.90 5.26
N ARG A 227 14.05 15.84 6.04
CA ARG A 227 14.09 15.45 7.46
C ARG A 227 14.68 14.06 7.68
N ALA A 228 14.45 13.13 6.75
CA ALA A 228 15.01 11.79 6.80
C ALA A 228 16.47 11.69 6.28
N GLY A 229 17.15 12.82 6.01
CA GLY A 229 18.53 12.78 5.50
C GLY A 229 18.64 12.44 4.02
N ARG A 230 17.57 12.64 3.25
CA ARG A 230 17.50 12.45 1.79
C ARG A 230 17.93 11.06 1.29
N PRO A 231 17.33 9.96 1.79
CA PRO A 231 17.68 8.61 1.35
C PRO A 231 17.55 8.47 -0.18
N ALA A 232 18.60 7.98 -0.84
CA ALA A 232 18.70 7.93 -2.30
C ALA A 232 17.56 7.14 -2.97
N ARG A 233 17.09 6.08 -2.31
CA ARG A 233 15.94 5.25 -2.75
C ARG A 233 14.63 6.05 -2.95
N MET A 234 14.50 7.22 -2.33
CA MET A 234 13.30 8.06 -2.43
C MET A 234 13.40 9.14 -3.51
N ALA A 235 14.60 9.45 -4.04
CA ALA A 235 14.82 10.59 -4.93
C ALA A 235 13.91 10.56 -6.18
N ALA A 236 13.76 9.39 -6.82
CA ALA A 236 12.92 9.24 -8.00
C ALA A 236 11.43 9.46 -7.71
N TRP A 237 10.97 9.12 -6.51
CA TRP A 237 9.58 9.34 -6.08
C TRP A 237 9.32 10.81 -5.74
N VAL A 238 10.26 11.46 -5.06
CA VAL A 238 10.18 12.90 -4.77
C VAL A 238 10.09 13.67 -6.08
N ALA A 239 10.98 13.38 -7.03
CA ALA A 239 10.97 14.00 -8.35
C ALA A 239 9.65 13.74 -9.10
N GLU A 240 9.11 12.51 -9.08
CA GLU A 240 7.81 12.18 -9.70
C GLU A 240 6.67 13.07 -9.21
N TYR A 241 6.55 13.23 -7.89
CA TYR A 241 5.42 13.95 -7.31
C TYR A 241 5.58 15.47 -7.31
N GLN A 242 6.81 15.97 -7.44
CA GLN A 242 7.08 17.39 -7.65
C GLN A 242 6.83 17.86 -9.10
N ARG A 243 6.68 16.94 -10.06
CA ARG A 243 6.34 17.33 -11.44
C ARG A 243 4.96 17.96 -11.48
N ARG A 244 4.89 19.19 -12.01
CA ARG A 244 3.61 19.84 -12.31
C ARG A 244 2.86 18.99 -13.34
N PRO A 245 1.55 18.74 -13.15
CA PRO A 245 0.75 18.13 -14.20
C PRO A 245 0.79 19.06 -15.44
N HIS A 246 1.01 18.45 -16.60
CA HIS A 246 0.93 19.12 -17.90
C HIS A 246 -0.51 19.47 -18.26
#